data_AF-A0A3B4F708-F1
#
_entry.id   AF-A0A3B4F708-F1
#
_cell.length_a   1.000
_cell.length_b   1.000
_cell.length_c   1.000
_cell.angle_alpha   90.00
_cell.angle_beta   90.00
_cell.angle_gamma   90.00
#
_symmetry.space_group_name_H-M   'P 1'
#
loop_
_entity.id
_entity.type
_entity.pdbx_description
1 polymer ?
#
loop_
_entity_poly.entity_id
_entity_poly.type
_entity_poly.pdbx_seq_one_letter_code
_entity_poly.pdbx_strand_id
1 'polypeptide(L)'
;MCMYFFLKRPSSRRWLTVDEKRKDFVQKSQRRIGQHNAGRHRGGAKRTSGRGPWEMVLIIHGFPSDIAALRFEWAWQHPHSSRRLVHVSRRSRKESSLEFHWRVVSNMLRVAPWNRLPLTARWLKQEYRMDFEPGLQPPLHIPIAFGTVRAKKTPSLQCQDEEEEEASMCFLCEKHIKVSEKLSCVHPSCGMRGHVICLARYFLRSEPSHLLPVEGECPSCDSSMLWGSLIRHKHGCFGDLEEVTLSAAQSHWADKLQI
;
A
#
# COMPACT_ATOMS: atom_id res chain seq x y z
N MET A 1 1.72 -4.81 3.08
CA MET A 1 1.02 -5.55 2.01
C MET A 1 0.75 -4.59 0.85
N CYS A 2 0.92 -5.02 -0.40
CA CYS A 2 0.90 -4.12 -1.57
C CYS A 2 -0.03 -4.66 -2.66
N MET A 3 -0.82 -3.79 -3.28
CA MET A 3 -1.49 -4.10 -4.55
C MET A 3 -0.75 -3.45 -5.71
N TYR A 4 -0.71 -4.14 -6.83
CA TYR A 4 -0.07 -3.69 -8.05
C TYR A 4 -1.12 -3.25 -9.06
N PHE A 5 -0.86 -2.17 -9.79
CA PHE A 5 -1.77 -1.69 -10.81
C PHE A 5 -1.06 -1.53 -12.16
N PHE A 6 -1.60 -2.18 -13.18
CA PHE A 6 -1.00 -2.26 -14.51
C PHE A 6 -1.70 -1.29 -15.45
N LEU A 7 -0.93 -0.56 -16.24
CA LEU A 7 -1.43 0.43 -17.18
C LEU A 7 -0.96 0.08 -18.59
N LYS A 8 -1.93 -0.12 -19.48
CA LYS A 8 -1.65 -0.28 -20.89
C LYS A 8 -1.26 1.07 -21.47
N ARG A 9 -0.27 1.06 -22.38
CA ARG A 9 0.14 2.18 -23.23
C ARG A 9 -1.00 3.19 -23.51
N PRO A 10 -0.68 4.50 -23.57
CA PRO A 10 -1.62 5.62 -23.46
C PRO A 10 -2.65 5.73 -24.61
N SER A 11 -2.62 4.83 -25.60
CA SER A 11 -3.52 4.81 -26.76
C SER A 11 -4.58 3.70 -26.76
N SER A 12 -4.63 2.81 -25.75
CA SER A 12 -5.59 1.69 -25.72
C SER A 12 -6.80 1.94 -24.83
N ARG A 13 -8.01 1.74 -25.40
CA ARG A 13 -9.34 1.88 -24.75
C ARG A 13 -9.64 0.94 -23.55
N ARG A 14 -8.67 0.20 -22.99
CA ARG A 14 -8.89 -0.92 -22.06
C ARG A 14 -7.90 -0.96 -20.89
N TRP A 15 -8.47 -1.04 -19.69
CA TRP A 15 -7.83 -1.17 -18.37
C TRP A 15 -7.84 -2.60 -17.84
N LEU A 16 -6.90 -2.91 -16.94
CA LEU A 16 -6.88 -4.14 -16.12
C LEU A 16 -6.35 -3.83 -14.72
N THR A 17 -7.02 -4.33 -13.69
CA THR A 17 -6.42 -4.52 -12.36
C THR A 17 -6.17 -6.02 -12.16
N VAL A 18 -5.15 -6.37 -11.37
CA VAL A 18 -4.76 -7.77 -11.15
C VAL A 18 -4.33 -7.98 -9.70
N ASP A 19 -4.90 -9.01 -9.07
CA ASP A 19 -4.57 -9.52 -7.73
C ASP A 19 -3.30 -10.41 -7.72
N GLU A 20 -2.37 -10.23 -6.76
CA GLU A 20 -1.34 -11.25 -6.44
C GLU A 20 -0.72 -11.11 -5.02
N LYS A 21 -0.49 -12.25 -4.37
CA LYS A 21 -0.15 -12.44 -2.94
C LYS A 21 1.37 -12.33 -2.60
N ARG A 22 1.67 -11.61 -1.51
CA ARG A 22 2.89 -11.61 -0.62
C ARG A 22 4.32 -11.32 -1.18
N LYS A 23 5.08 -10.62 -0.31
CA LYS A 23 6.54 -10.51 0.03
C LYS A 23 7.68 -10.10 -0.93
N ASP A 24 7.52 -9.90 -2.24
CA ASP A 24 8.68 -9.57 -3.11
C ASP A 24 8.31 -8.64 -4.27
N PHE A 25 8.42 -7.34 -4.00
CA PHE A 25 7.87 -6.23 -4.79
C PHE A 25 8.34 -6.15 -6.26
N VAL A 26 9.65 -6.16 -6.53
CA VAL A 26 10.17 -5.91 -7.89
C VAL A 26 10.15 -7.17 -8.72
N GLN A 27 10.63 -8.28 -8.14
CA GLN A 27 10.80 -9.53 -8.86
C GLN A 27 9.45 -10.12 -9.26
N LYS A 28 8.39 -9.98 -8.44
CA LYS A 28 7.03 -10.39 -8.84
C LYS A 28 6.35 -9.42 -9.77
N SER A 29 6.55 -8.11 -9.63
CA SER A 29 6.05 -7.13 -10.62
C SER A 29 6.60 -7.42 -12.01
N GLN A 30 7.90 -7.73 -12.10
CA GLN A 30 8.60 -8.12 -13.32
C GLN A 30 8.20 -9.53 -13.81
N ARG A 31 8.04 -10.50 -12.90
CA ARG A 31 7.56 -11.84 -13.24
C ARG A 31 6.13 -11.79 -13.78
N ARG A 32 5.25 -10.99 -13.17
CA ARG A 32 3.84 -10.89 -13.52
C ARG A 32 3.62 -10.12 -14.82
N ILE A 33 4.36 -9.02 -15.04
CA ILE A 33 4.35 -8.37 -16.35
C ILE A 33 4.86 -9.33 -17.44
N GLY A 34 5.87 -10.15 -17.11
CA GLY A 34 6.33 -11.27 -17.93
C GLY A 34 5.23 -12.29 -18.25
N GLN A 35 4.46 -12.75 -17.26
CA GLN A 35 3.33 -13.68 -17.46
C GLN A 35 2.22 -13.08 -18.36
N HIS A 36 1.89 -11.80 -18.15
CA HIS A 36 0.88 -11.11 -18.98
C HIS A 36 1.36 -10.90 -20.42
N ASN A 37 2.63 -10.55 -20.61
CA ASN A 37 3.24 -10.40 -21.92
C ASN A 37 3.43 -11.76 -22.63
N ALA A 38 3.67 -12.84 -21.88
CA ALA A 38 3.82 -14.20 -22.40
C ALA A 38 2.48 -14.92 -22.71
N GLY A 39 1.35 -14.33 -22.30
CA GLY A 39 0.01 -14.82 -22.64
C GLY A 39 -0.56 -15.91 -21.72
N ARG A 40 -1.80 -16.34 -22.03
CA ARG A 40 -2.61 -17.22 -21.16
C ARG A 40 -1.92 -18.55 -20.80
N HIS A 41 -1.17 -19.11 -21.74
CA HIS A 41 -0.48 -20.39 -21.58
C HIS A 41 0.68 -20.34 -20.57
N ARG A 42 1.11 -19.13 -20.15
CA ARG A 42 2.16 -18.93 -19.14
C ARG A 42 1.63 -18.22 -17.88
N GLY A 43 0.35 -18.40 -17.55
CA GLY A 43 -0.27 -17.83 -16.35
C GLY A 43 -0.77 -16.39 -16.51
N GLY A 44 -0.73 -15.81 -17.71
CA GLY A 44 -1.36 -14.52 -17.98
C GLY A 44 -2.89 -14.58 -17.93
N ALA A 45 -3.55 -13.50 -17.52
CA ALA A 45 -5.01 -13.45 -17.53
C ALA A 45 -5.57 -13.67 -18.96
N LYS A 46 -6.70 -14.39 -19.08
CA LYS A 46 -7.38 -14.60 -20.38
C LYS A 46 -7.64 -13.29 -21.12
N ARG A 47 -7.90 -12.21 -20.36
CA ARG A 47 -8.18 -10.86 -20.88
C ARG A 47 -6.93 -10.13 -21.44
N THR A 48 -5.73 -10.57 -21.08
CA THR A 48 -4.43 -9.94 -21.45
C THR A 48 -3.65 -10.69 -22.53
N SER A 49 -4.05 -11.91 -22.88
CA SER A 49 -3.33 -12.76 -23.85
C SER A 49 -3.24 -12.12 -25.24
N GLY A 50 -2.04 -12.06 -25.82
CA GLY A 50 -1.79 -11.58 -27.19
C GLY A 50 -1.97 -10.07 -27.40
N ARG A 51 -1.95 -9.26 -26.33
CA ARG A 51 -2.27 -7.81 -26.37
C ARG A 51 -1.20 -6.91 -25.76
N GLY A 52 -0.02 -7.48 -25.50
CA GLY A 52 1.14 -6.77 -24.93
C GLY A 52 1.92 -5.94 -25.96
N PRO A 53 2.98 -5.24 -25.53
CA PRO A 53 3.51 -5.25 -24.16
C PRO A 53 2.71 -4.35 -23.20
N TRP A 54 2.45 -4.87 -22.00
CA TRP A 54 1.85 -4.14 -20.88
C TRP A 54 2.95 -3.46 -20.05
N GLU A 55 2.62 -2.34 -19.40
CA GLU A 55 3.52 -1.65 -18.47
C GLU A 55 2.85 -1.47 -17.11
N MET A 56 3.63 -1.37 -16.04
CA MET A 56 3.12 -1.03 -14.71
C MET A 56 3.56 0.41 -14.42
N VAL A 57 2.62 1.33 -14.23
CA VAL A 57 2.95 2.76 -14.13
C VAL A 57 2.50 3.40 -12.81
N LEU A 58 1.52 2.81 -12.13
CA LEU A 58 1.00 3.28 -10.84
C LEU A 58 0.78 2.06 -9.94
N ILE A 59 1.01 2.19 -8.65
CA ILE A 59 0.62 1.19 -7.65
C ILE A 59 0.00 1.89 -6.43
N ILE A 60 -0.96 1.25 -5.75
CA ILE A 60 -1.46 1.69 -4.45
C ILE A 60 -1.11 0.56 -3.47
N HIS A 61 -0.34 0.87 -2.45
CA HIS A 61 0.12 -0.12 -1.47
C HIS A 61 -0.08 0.38 -0.05
N GLY A 62 0.20 -0.47 0.95
CA GLY A 62 -0.03 -0.13 2.36
C GLY A 62 -1.35 -0.65 2.92
N PHE A 63 -2.04 -1.54 2.19
CA PHE A 63 -3.28 -2.16 2.68
C PHE A 63 -3.02 -3.00 3.94
N PRO A 64 -3.94 -2.96 4.94
CA PRO A 64 -3.80 -3.71 6.18
C PRO A 64 -4.05 -5.21 5.99
N SER A 65 -4.75 -5.62 4.93
CA SER A 65 -5.05 -7.01 4.61
C SER A 65 -5.33 -7.21 3.13
N ASP A 66 -5.24 -8.47 2.69
CA ASP A 66 -5.58 -8.88 1.32
C ASP A 66 -7.06 -8.61 1.01
N ILE A 67 -7.95 -8.73 2.00
CA ILE A 67 -9.37 -8.43 1.83
C ILE A 67 -9.59 -6.93 1.59
N ALA A 68 -8.90 -6.05 2.34
CA ALA A 68 -9.02 -4.61 2.16
C ALA A 68 -8.54 -4.18 0.77
N ALA A 69 -7.43 -4.77 0.33
CA ALA A 69 -6.88 -4.69 -1.01
C ALA A 69 -7.92 -5.13 -2.07
N LEU A 70 -8.42 -6.37 -2.00
CA LEU A 70 -9.41 -6.90 -2.96
C LEU A 70 -10.67 -6.02 -3.07
N ARG A 71 -11.17 -5.49 -1.94
CA ARG A 71 -12.32 -4.58 -1.94
C ARG A 71 -12.01 -3.24 -2.63
N PHE A 72 -10.79 -2.72 -2.48
CA PHE A 72 -10.33 -1.55 -3.21
C PHE A 72 -10.28 -1.85 -4.71
N GLU A 73 -9.60 -2.93 -5.10
CA GLU A 73 -9.48 -3.33 -6.50
C GLU A 73 -10.85 -3.49 -7.18
N TRP A 74 -11.76 -4.21 -6.54
CA TRP A 74 -13.09 -4.44 -7.11
C TRP A 74 -13.85 -3.13 -7.34
N ALA A 75 -13.81 -2.22 -6.35
CA ALA A 75 -14.45 -0.91 -6.48
C ALA A 75 -13.79 -0.06 -7.57
N TRP A 76 -12.48 -0.22 -7.77
CA TRP A 76 -11.76 0.50 -8.82
C TRP A 76 -12.07 -0.03 -10.23
N GLN A 77 -12.20 -1.34 -10.38
CA GLN A 77 -12.65 -1.98 -11.62
C GLN A 77 -14.11 -1.66 -11.95
N HIS A 78 -14.96 -1.55 -10.92
CA HIS A 78 -16.40 -1.43 -11.04
C HIS A 78 -16.95 -0.18 -10.32
N PRO A 79 -16.51 1.04 -10.69
CA PRO A 79 -16.86 2.26 -9.97
C PRO A 79 -18.37 2.49 -9.90
N HIS A 80 -19.09 2.24 -11.00
CA HIS A 80 -20.54 2.45 -11.07
C HIS A 80 -21.37 1.39 -10.34
N SER A 81 -20.77 0.26 -9.97
CA SER A 81 -21.42 -0.76 -9.12
C SER A 81 -21.11 -0.53 -7.64
N SER A 82 -20.09 0.27 -7.33
CA SER A 82 -19.69 0.58 -5.97
C SER A 82 -20.58 1.69 -5.40
N ARG A 83 -21.27 1.39 -4.31
CA ARG A 83 -22.07 2.37 -3.56
C ARG A 83 -21.27 3.59 -3.08
N ARG A 84 -19.94 3.48 -3.02
CA ARG A 84 -19.03 4.53 -2.54
C ARG A 84 -18.56 5.47 -3.65
N LEU A 85 -18.90 5.17 -4.91
CA LEU A 85 -18.43 5.89 -6.09
C LEU A 85 -19.59 6.27 -7.02
N VAL A 86 -20.81 6.36 -6.48
CA VAL A 86 -22.02 6.74 -7.24
C VAL A 86 -21.91 8.14 -7.83
N HIS A 87 -21.17 9.04 -7.17
CA HIS A 87 -20.88 10.40 -7.64
C HIS A 87 -19.86 10.45 -8.78
N VAL A 88 -19.15 9.35 -9.05
CA VAL A 88 -18.14 9.31 -10.11
C VAL A 88 -18.84 9.10 -11.45
N SER A 89 -18.79 10.13 -12.29
CA SER A 89 -19.36 10.10 -13.64
C SER A 89 -18.69 9.06 -14.55
N ARG A 90 -19.48 8.47 -15.45
CA ARG A 90 -18.99 7.52 -16.46
C ARG A 90 -17.92 8.14 -17.35
N ARG A 91 -17.01 7.29 -17.84
CA ARG A 91 -15.94 7.70 -18.75
C ARG A 91 -16.51 8.40 -19.99
N SER A 92 -16.00 9.58 -20.31
CA SER A 92 -16.38 10.30 -21.53
C SER A 92 -15.68 9.70 -22.77
N ARG A 93 -16.12 10.07 -23.98
CA ARG A 93 -15.44 9.65 -25.22
C ARG A 93 -14.09 10.34 -25.44
N LYS A 94 -13.91 11.53 -24.85
CA LYS A 94 -12.69 12.35 -24.94
C LYS A 94 -11.66 11.96 -23.87
N GLU A 95 -12.12 11.36 -22.78
CA GLU A 95 -11.28 10.92 -21.66
C GLU A 95 -10.61 9.59 -21.98
N SER A 96 -9.29 9.57 -21.82
CA SER A 96 -8.48 8.39 -22.02
C SER A 96 -8.81 7.31 -20.99
N SER A 97 -8.35 6.13 -21.37
CA SER A 97 -8.24 5.01 -20.47
C SER A 97 -7.05 5.15 -19.52
N LEU A 98 -6.61 6.34 -19.13
CA LEU A 98 -5.64 6.57 -18.04
C LEU A 98 -6.23 7.61 -17.07
N GLU A 99 -6.71 8.71 -17.64
CA GLU A 99 -7.40 9.77 -16.92
C GLU A 99 -8.62 9.25 -16.14
N PHE A 100 -9.42 8.37 -16.75
CA PHE A 100 -10.63 7.86 -16.10
C PHE A 100 -10.37 7.15 -14.78
N HIS A 101 -9.47 6.16 -14.73
CA HIS A 101 -9.26 5.44 -13.47
C HIS A 101 -8.39 6.25 -12.51
N TRP A 102 -7.59 7.19 -12.98
CA TRP A 102 -6.96 8.16 -12.08
C TRP A 102 -7.99 9.02 -11.37
N ARG A 103 -8.99 9.52 -12.08
CA ARG A 103 -10.13 10.21 -11.46
C ARG A 103 -10.88 9.32 -10.48
N VAL A 104 -11.11 8.05 -10.82
CA VAL A 104 -11.75 7.09 -9.90
C VAL A 104 -10.91 6.88 -8.65
N VAL A 105 -9.60 6.63 -8.77
CA VAL A 105 -8.73 6.39 -7.60
C VAL A 105 -8.60 7.62 -6.73
N SER A 106 -8.54 8.81 -7.34
CA SER A 106 -8.53 10.09 -6.63
C SER A 106 -9.78 10.27 -5.76
N ASN A 107 -10.94 9.83 -6.26
CA ASN A 107 -12.16 9.78 -5.46
C ASN A 107 -12.10 8.70 -4.37
N MET A 108 -11.58 7.51 -4.69
CA MET A 108 -11.46 6.41 -3.73
C MET A 108 -10.59 6.78 -2.52
N LEU A 109 -9.47 7.45 -2.73
CA LEU A 109 -8.54 7.85 -1.65
C LEU A 109 -9.17 8.84 -0.64
N ARG A 110 -10.31 9.45 -0.97
CA ARG A 110 -11.01 10.45 -0.15
C ARG A 110 -12.27 9.93 0.53
N VAL A 111 -12.74 8.74 0.17
CA VAL A 111 -13.94 8.14 0.75
C VAL A 111 -13.61 6.98 1.70
N ALA A 112 -14.41 6.84 2.75
CA ALA A 112 -14.32 5.68 3.64
C ALA A 112 -14.55 4.37 2.84
N PRO A 113 -13.95 3.24 3.23
CA PRO A 113 -13.02 3.10 4.35
C PRO A 113 -11.57 3.48 4.00
N TRP A 114 -11.27 3.83 2.75
CA TRP A 114 -9.91 3.91 2.23
C TRP A 114 -9.16 5.16 2.68
N ASN A 115 -9.87 6.26 2.91
CA ASN A 115 -9.33 7.54 3.34
C ASN A 115 -8.72 7.58 4.76
N ARG A 116 -8.76 6.48 5.52
CA ARG A 116 -8.08 6.34 6.81
C ARG A 116 -7.12 5.14 6.84
N LEU A 117 -6.92 4.49 5.69
CA LEU A 117 -5.96 3.41 5.56
C LEU A 117 -4.57 4.02 5.28
N PRO A 118 -3.49 3.39 5.75
CA PRO A 118 -2.13 3.90 5.58
C PRO A 118 -1.58 3.59 4.19
N LEU A 119 -2.33 4.01 3.17
CA LEU A 119 -2.06 3.77 1.76
C LEU A 119 -0.95 4.69 1.25
N THR A 120 -0.37 4.31 0.12
CA THR A 120 0.59 5.11 -0.63
C THR A 120 0.30 4.91 -2.09
N ALA A 121 0.15 5.99 -2.84
CA ALA A 121 0.05 5.93 -4.30
C ALA A 121 1.44 6.20 -4.89
N ARG A 122 1.97 5.27 -5.67
CA ARG A 122 3.33 5.35 -6.20
C ARG A 122 3.36 5.24 -7.71
N TRP A 123 3.86 6.27 -8.36
CA TRP A 123 4.13 6.27 -9.80
C TRP A 123 5.45 5.55 -10.08
N LEU A 124 5.40 4.43 -10.79
CA LEU A 124 6.59 3.67 -11.17
C LEU A 124 7.29 4.27 -12.39
N LYS A 125 6.54 5.05 -13.18
CA LYS A 125 6.99 5.69 -14.41
C LYS A 125 6.53 7.14 -14.42
N GLN A 126 7.46 8.07 -14.36
CA GLN A 126 7.18 9.49 -14.17
C GLN A 126 6.50 10.10 -15.39
N GLU A 127 6.73 9.56 -16.59
CA GLU A 127 6.12 10.03 -17.83
C GLU A 127 4.59 9.85 -17.88
N TYR A 128 4.02 9.02 -16.99
CA TYR A 128 2.57 8.80 -16.88
C TYR A 128 1.93 9.53 -15.70
N ARG A 129 2.70 10.34 -14.96
CA ARG A 129 2.19 11.08 -13.81
C ARG A 129 1.02 11.97 -14.23
N MET A 130 -0.04 11.92 -13.44
CA MET A 130 -1.11 12.91 -13.48
C MET A 130 -1.22 13.58 -12.12
N ASP A 131 -1.49 14.88 -12.13
CA ASP A 131 -1.76 15.62 -10.90
C ASP A 131 -3.22 15.41 -10.46
N PHE A 132 -3.47 15.66 -9.18
CA PHE A 132 -4.83 15.66 -8.65
C PHE A 132 -5.53 16.95 -9.03
N GLU A 133 -6.81 16.86 -9.36
CA GLU A 133 -7.65 18.05 -9.38
C GLU A 133 -7.62 18.72 -7.99
N PRO A 134 -7.66 20.05 -7.87
CA PRO A 134 -7.53 20.74 -6.59
C PRO A 134 -8.49 20.23 -5.52
N GLY A 135 -9.71 19.89 -5.91
CA GLY A 135 -10.73 19.34 -5.02
C GLY A 135 -10.63 17.84 -4.76
N LEU A 136 -9.65 17.12 -5.33
CA LEU A 136 -9.49 15.67 -5.23
C LEU A 136 -8.13 15.24 -4.65
N GLN A 137 -7.43 16.15 -3.97
CA GLN A 137 -6.18 15.79 -3.29
C GLN A 137 -6.41 14.71 -2.22
N PRO A 138 -5.51 13.72 -2.10
CA PRO A 138 -5.60 12.71 -1.07
C PRO A 138 -5.34 13.32 0.32
N PRO A 139 -5.82 12.68 1.41
CA PRO A 139 -5.41 13.02 2.76
C PRO A 139 -3.88 13.01 2.93
N LEU A 140 -3.35 13.90 3.78
CA LEU A 140 -1.90 14.10 3.96
C LEU A 140 -1.13 12.81 4.36
N HIS A 141 -1.77 11.91 5.10
CA HIS A 141 -1.16 10.64 5.51
C HIS A 141 -1.07 9.59 4.38
N ILE A 142 -1.64 9.87 3.20
CA ILE A 142 -1.55 9.03 2.01
C ILE A 142 -0.53 9.67 1.05
N PRO A 143 0.76 9.34 1.17
CA PRO A 143 1.78 9.97 0.34
C PRO A 143 1.69 9.56 -1.13
N ILE A 144 2.12 10.49 -1.99
CA ILE A 144 2.39 10.25 -3.40
C ILE A 144 3.89 10.06 -3.57
N ALA A 145 4.30 8.88 -4.03
CA ALA A 145 5.71 8.52 -4.17
C ALA A 145 6.07 8.20 -5.63
N PHE A 146 7.37 8.16 -5.92
CA PHE A 146 7.90 7.90 -7.26
C PHE A 146 8.91 6.77 -7.27
N GLY A 147 9.14 6.17 -8.44
CA GLY A 147 10.17 5.15 -8.64
C GLY A 147 9.76 3.75 -8.21
N THR A 148 10.63 2.78 -8.51
CA THR A 148 10.45 1.39 -8.11
C THR A 148 10.94 1.19 -6.68
N VAL A 149 10.16 0.52 -5.85
CA VAL A 149 10.62 0.12 -4.51
C VAL A 149 11.01 -1.36 -4.50
N ARG A 150 11.81 -1.84 -3.55
CA ARG A 150 11.94 -3.28 -3.27
C ARG A 150 11.40 -3.56 -1.89
N ALA A 151 10.76 -4.72 -1.72
CA ALA A 151 10.51 -5.23 -0.39
C ALA A 151 11.87 -5.66 0.18
N LYS A 152 12.29 -5.06 1.30
CA LYS A 152 13.40 -5.61 2.07
C LYS A 152 13.07 -7.05 2.42
N LYS A 153 14.01 -7.97 2.17
CA LYS A 153 13.91 -9.32 2.74
C LYS A 153 14.14 -9.17 4.24
N THR A 154 13.07 -9.03 5.01
CA THR A 154 13.15 -9.25 6.45
C THR A 154 13.56 -10.71 6.63
N PRO A 155 14.61 -11.03 7.40
CA PRO A 155 14.82 -12.39 7.86
C PRO A 155 13.49 -12.85 8.44
N SER A 156 13.00 -14.00 7.97
CA SER A 156 11.90 -14.65 8.67
C SER A 156 12.35 -14.82 10.11
N LEU A 157 11.69 -14.12 11.05
CA LEU A 157 11.60 -14.62 12.41
C LEU A 157 10.95 -15.99 12.28
N GLN A 158 11.80 -17.02 12.13
CA GLN A 158 11.43 -18.38 12.43
C GLN A 158 11.05 -18.36 13.90
N CYS A 159 9.89 -18.94 14.18
CA CYS A 159 9.37 -19.22 15.49
C CYS A 159 10.30 -20.20 16.22
N GLN A 160 11.33 -19.66 16.85
CA GLN A 160 12.20 -20.21 17.90
C GLN A 160 12.57 -18.95 18.69
N ASP A 161 12.25 -18.74 19.96
CA ASP A 161 12.02 -19.68 21.05
C ASP A 161 11.00 -19.09 22.04
N GLU A 162 10.70 -19.86 23.08
CA GLU A 162 10.02 -19.43 24.30
C GLU A 162 10.81 -18.30 24.98
N GLU A 163 10.76 -17.08 24.42
CA GLU A 163 11.31 -15.89 25.06
C GLU A 163 10.35 -15.45 26.16
N GLU A 164 10.84 -15.50 27.39
CA GLU A 164 10.24 -15.00 28.62
C GLU A 164 9.27 -13.84 28.32
N GLU A 165 8.01 -13.99 28.75
CA GLU A 165 7.02 -12.92 28.67
C GLU A 165 7.54 -11.71 29.45
N GLU A 166 8.28 -10.84 28.75
CA GLU A 166 8.78 -9.60 29.32
C GLU A 166 7.56 -8.72 29.57
N ALA A 167 7.04 -8.83 30.78
CA ALA A 167 5.80 -8.25 31.26
C ALA A 167 5.82 -6.73 31.06
N SER A 168 5.38 -6.29 29.89
CA SER A 168 5.27 -4.87 29.56
C SER A 168 3.93 -4.37 30.07
N MET A 169 3.93 -3.30 30.87
CA MET A 169 2.72 -2.62 31.33
C MET A 169 2.30 -1.53 30.34
N CYS A 170 1.00 -1.36 30.16
CA CYS A 170 0.43 -0.32 29.32
C CYS A 170 0.53 1.04 29.99
N PHE A 171 1.14 2.01 29.30
CA PHE A 171 1.27 3.39 29.78
C PHE A 171 -0.09 4.08 30.05
N LEU A 172 -1.18 3.62 29.44
CA LEU A 172 -2.49 4.26 29.51
C LEU A 172 -3.46 3.63 30.50
N CYS A 173 -3.35 2.33 30.75
CA CYS A 173 -4.28 1.60 31.62
C CYS A 173 -3.59 0.79 32.72
N GLU A 174 -2.25 0.81 32.75
CA GLU A 174 -1.40 0.18 33.75
C GLU A 174 -1.55 -1.34 33.86
N LYS A 175 -2.20 -1.98 32.88
CA LYS A 175 -2.37 -3.44 32.80
C LYS A 175 -1.30 -4.08 31.93
N HIS A 176 -1.02 -5.36 32.17
CA HIS A 176 -0.12 -6.18 31.34
C HIS A 176 -0.54 -6.20 29.87
N ILE A 177 0.44 -6.13 28.98
CA ILE A 177 0.28 -6.16 27.53
C ILE A 177 0.76 -7.50 26.99
N LYS A 178 -0.12 -8.20 26.27
CA LYS A 178 0.28 -9.36 25.46
C LYS A 178 1.13 -8.90 24.28
N VAL A 179 2.15 -9.67 23.89
CA VAL A 179 3.02 -9.35 22.75
C VAL A 179 2.21 -9.04 21.48
N SER A 180 1.15 -9.81 21.22
CA SER A 180 0.23 -9.62 20.08
C SER A 180 -0.57 -8.31 20.12
N GLU A 181 -0.68 -7.65 21.27
CA GLU A 181 -1.42 -6.39 21.49
C GLU A 181 -0.49 -5.20 21.76
N LYS A 182 0.83 -5.42 21.82
CA LYS A 182 1.81 -4.36 22.06
C LYS A 182 1.95 -3.43 20.86
N LEU A 183 1.99 -2.13 21.13
CA LEU A 183 2.54 -1.09 20.27
C LEU A 183 3.58 -0.30 21.07
N SER A 184 4.64 0.11 20.38
CA SER A 184 5.70 0.94 20.93
C SER A 184 5.80 2.24 20.13
N CYS A 185 6.25 3.32 20.78
CA CYS A 185 6.60 4.55 20.09
C CYS A 185 7.59 4.28 18.95
N VAL A 186 7.47 5.02 17.84
CA VAL A 186 8.44 4.97 16.73
C VAL A 186 9.68 5.83 17.00
N HIS A 187 9.63 6.72 18.00
CA HIS A 187 10.76 7.57 18.37
C HIS A 187 11.80 6.75 19.16
N PRO A 188 13.07 6.65 18.73
CA PRO A 188 14.05 5.74 19.33
C PRO A 188 14.34 5.96 20.80
N SER A 189 14.24 7.21 21.28
CA SER A 189 14.46 7.55 22.70
C SER A 189 13.23 7.41 23.58
N CYS A 190 12.06 7.07 23.02
CA CYS A 190 10.82 6.98 23.78
C CYS A 190 10.51 5.52 24.16
N GLY A 191 10.38 5.26 25.46
CA GLY A 191 10.04 3.95 26.02
C GLY A 191 8.54 3.63 26.06
N MET A 192 7.67 4.48 25.48
CA MET A 192 6.22 4.30 25.56
C MET A 192 5.77 3.00 24.90
N ARG A 193 5.02 2.21 25.68
CA ARG A 193 4.36 0.97 25.24
C ARG A 193 2.90 1.01 25.68
N GLY A 194 2.00 0.51 24.85
CA GLY A 194 0.59 0.42 25.19
C GLY A 194 -0.15 -0.64 24.38
N HIS A 195 -1.36 -1.00 24.84
CA HIS A 195 -2.26 -1.84 24.04
C HIS A 195 -2.66 -1.09 22.76
N VAL A 196 -2.80 -1.82 21.66
CA VAL A 196 -3.36 -1.31 20.39
C VAL A 196 -4.67 -0.54 20.65
N ILE A 197 -5.58 -1.12 21.43
CA ILE A 197 -6.90 -0.52 21.67
C ILE A 197 -6.81 0.74 22.56
N CYS A 198 -5.93 0.74 23.57
CA CYS A 198 -5.74 1.90 24.44
C CYS A 198 -5.20 3.09 23.64
N LEU A 199 -4.16 2.87 22.84
CA LEU A 199 -3.60 3.92 21.99
C LEU A 199 -4.57 4.37 20.90
N ALA A 200 -5.33 3.44 20.30
CA ALA A 200 -6.35 3.82 19.32
C ALA A 200 -7.42 4.74 19.93
N ARG A 201 -7.95 4.38 21.10
CA ARG A 201 -8.92 5.23 21.84
C ARG A 201 -8.31 6.57 22.22
N TYR A 202 -7.04 6.59 22.64
CA TYR A 202 -6.33 7.82 22.97
C TYR A 202 -6.23 8.77 21.76
N PHE A 203 -5.86 8.26 20.58
CA PHE A 203 -5.79 9.07 19.35
C PHE A 203 -7.16 9.50 18.82
N LEU A 204 -8.21 8.71 19.08
CA LEU A 204 -9.57 9.00 18.63
C LEU A 204 -10.38 9.88 19.60
N ARG A 205 -9.76 10.47 20.63
CA ARG A 205 -10.47 11.32 21.61
C ARG A 205 -11.22 12.48 20.95
N SER A 206 -10.66 13.08 19.90
CA SER A 206 -11.27 14.16 19.12
C SER A 206 -12.23 13.65 18.03
N GLU A 207 -12.22 12.35 17.74
CA GLU A 207 -12.94 11.73 16.62
C GLU A 207 -13.65 10.42 17.06
N PRO A 208 -14.55 10.45 18.06
CA PRO A 208 -15.09 9.24 18.68
C PRO A 208 -15.98 8.39 17.76
N SER A 209 -16.47 8.95 16.66
CA SER A 209 -17.26 8.24 15.64
C SER A 209 -16.40 7.34 14.73
N HIS A 210 -15.07 7.51 14.77
CA HIS A 210 -14.13 6.73 13.96
C HIS A 210 -13.55 5.56 14.75
N LEU A 211 -13.24 4.47 14.04
CA LEU A 211 -12.67 3.24 14.61
C LEU A 211 -11.17 3.11 14.38
N LEU A 212 -10.65 3.80 13.36
CA LEU A 212 -9.24 3.75 12.96
C LEU A 212 -8.64 5.13 13.12
N PRO A 213 -7.65 5.33 14.01
CA PRO A 213 -6.89 6.56 14.03
C PRO A 213 -6.11 6.74 12.73
N VAL A 214 -5.91 7.99 12.32
CA VAL A 214 -5.00 8.34 11.22
C VAL A 214 -3.65 8.75 11.80
N GLU A 215 -3.68 9.59 12.82
CA GLU A 215 -2.52 10.14 13.52
C GLU A 215 -2.88 10.41 14.99
N GLY A 216 -1.86 10.69 15.79
CA GLY A 216 -2.00 11.12 17.17
C GLY A 216 -0.64 11.35 17.83
N GLU A 217 -0.65 11.93 19.03
CA GLU A 217 0.56 12.28 19.77
C GLU A 217 0.93 11.19 20.78
N CYS A 218 2.22 10.93 20.93
CA CYS A 218 2.69 9.96 21.92
C CYS A 218 2.37 10.46 23.33
N PRO A 219 1.68 9.70 24.21
CA PRO A 219 1.35 10.17 25.56
C PRO A 219 2.55 10.34 26.50
N SER A 220 3.77 10.04 26.05
CA SER A 220 5.00 10.13 26.85
C SER A 220 6.02 11.13 26.30
N CYS A 221 6.13 11.29 24.98
CA CYS A 221 7.13 12.18 24.36
C CYS A 221 6.50 13.24 23.45
N ASP A 222 5.17 13.31 23.41
CA ASP A 222 4.34 14.26 22.66
C ASP A 222 4.65 14.36 21.15
N SER A 223 5.43 13.40 20.64
CA SER A 223 5.78 13.35 19.23
C SER A 223 4.56 12.94 18.41
N SER A 224 4.28 13.68 17.35
CA SER A 224 3.22 13.32 16.39
C SER A 224 3.60 12.05 15.64
N MET A 225 2.65 11.12 15.53
CA MET A 225 2.85 9.81 14.93
C MET A 225 1.67 9.44 14.03
N LEU A 226 1.97 8.87 12.87
CA LEU A 226 0.96 8.25 12.02
C LEU A 226 0.61 6.85 12.55
N TRP A 227 -0.68 6.55 12.66
CA TRP A 227 -1.17 5.24 13.09
C TRP A 227 -0.63 4.11 12.19
N GLY A 228 -0.64 4.35 10.87
CA GLY A 228 -0.06 3.42 9.90
C GLY A 228 1.41 3.08 10.15
N SER A 229 2.17 4.05 10.62
CA SER A 229 3.59 3.90 10.95
C SER A 229 3.79 3.04 12.21
N LEU A 230 2.97 3.24 13.25
CA LEU A 230 2.99 2.40 14.46
C LEU A 230 2.66 0.93 14.16
N ILE A 231 1.62 0.70 13.34
CA ILE A 231 1.24 -0.67 12.94
C ILE A 231 2.35 -1.31 12.10
N ARG A 232 2.95 -0.57 11.16
CA ARG A 232 4.10 -1.08 10.39
C ARG A 232 5.30 -1.41 11.28
N HIS A 233 5.61 -0.54 12.25
CA HIS A 233 6.68 -0.75 13.23
C HIS A 233 6.49 -2.03 14.04
N LYS A 234 5.28 -2.27 14.54
CA LYS A 234 4.94 -3.53 15.23
C LYS A 234 5.22 -4.77 14.39
N HIS A 235 4.91 -4.73 13.09
CA HIS A 235 5.11 -5.87 12.20
C HIS A 235 6.56 -6.01 11.69
N GLY A 236 7.49 -5.19 12.18
CA GLY A 236 8.87 -5.15 11.68
C GLY A 236 8.95 -4.63 10.24
N CYS A 237 7.91 -3.91 9.79
CA CYS A 237 7.74 -3.44 8.43
C CYS A 237 8.01 -1.94 8.24
N PHE A 238 8.66 -1.31 9.22
CA PHE A 238 8.92 0.13 9.21
C PHE A 238 10.13 0.44 8.33
N GLY A 239 9.94 1.20 7.26
CA GLY A 239 11.01 1.49 6.28
C GLY A 239 11.29 0.35 5.29
N ASP A 240 10.35 -0.57 5.08
CA ASP A 240 10.49 -1.77 4.23
C ASP A 240 10.68 -1.54 2.73
N LEU A 241 10.58 -0.29 2.28
CA LEU A 241 10.67 0.06 0.88
C LEU A 241 11.96 0.84 0.65
N GLU A 242 12.95 0.17 0.08
CA GLU A 242 14.12 0.84 -0.48
C GLU A 242 13.80 1.33 -1.89
N GLU A 243 14.07 2.60 -2.15
CA GLU A 243 14.04 3.14 -3.51
C GLU A 243 15.20 2.54 -4.30
N VAL A 244 14.87 1.91 -5.43
CA VAL A 244 15.89 1.41 -6.34
C VAL A 244 16.29 2.55 -7.27
N THR A 245 17.52 3.03 -7.14
CA THR A 245 18.11 3.96 -8.11
C THR A 245 18.27 3.26 -9.47
N LEU A 246 17.91 3.96 -10.55
CA LEU A 246 17.89 3.42 -11.92
C LEU A 246 19.26 2.87 -12.41
N SER A 247 20.38 3.21 -11.75
CA SER A 247 21.71 2.67 -12.07
C SER A 247 21.86 1.18 -11.73
N ALA A 248 21.08 0.65 -10.78
CA ALA A 248 21.16 -0.76 -10.38
C ALA A 248 20.36 -1.71 -11.31
N ALA A 249 19.62 -1.17 -12.30
CA ALA A 249 18.84 -1.96 -13.25
C ALA A 249 19.63 -2.44 -14.48
N GLN A 250 20.88 -1.98 -14.65
CA GLN A 250 21.75 -2.34 -15.78
C GLN A 250 22.71 -3.50 -15.50
N SER A 251 22.74 -4.08 -14.29
CA SER A 251 23.46 -5.33 -14.07
C SER A 251 22.61 -6.51 -14.56
N HIS A 252 22.78 -6.80 -15.84
CA HIS A 252 22.25 -7.95 -16.56
C HIS A 252 22.57 -9.24 -15.79
N TRP A 253 21.54 -10.04 -15.49
CA TRP A 253 21.68 -11.25 -14.67
C TRP A 253 22.60 -12.33 -15.29
N ALA A 254 23.03 -12.17 -16.54
CA ALA A 254 23.81 -13.19 -17.26
C ALA A 254 25.31 -13.15 -16.98
N ASP A 255 25.84 -12.13 -16.31
CA ASP A 255 27.30 -12.03 -16.06
C ASP A 255 27.77 -12.85 -14.84
N LYS A 256 26.88 -13.64 -14.22
CA LYS A 256 27.19 -14.48 -13.05
C LYS A 256 27.19 -15.99 -13.35
N LEU A 257 27.32 -16.39 -14.61
CA LEU A 257 27.43 -17.82 -15.00
C LEU A 257 28.73 -18.15 -15.77
N GLN A 258 29.80 -17.38 -15.58
CA GLN A 258 31.14 -17.79 -16.01
C GLN A 258 32.04 -17.98 -14.79
N ILE A 259 31.96 -19.19 -14.21
CA ILE A 259 33.08 -19.91 -13.61
C ILE A 259 32.93 -21.36 -14.05
#